data_AF-A0A379AKG6-F1
#
_entry.id   AF-A0A379AKG6-F1
#
_cell.length_a   1.000
_cell.length_b   1.000
_cell.length_c   1.000
_cell.angle_alpha   90.00
_cell.angle_beta   90.00
_cell.angle_gamma   90.00
#
_symmetry.space_group_name_H-M   'P 1'
#
loop_
_entity.id
_entity.type
_entity.pdbx_description
1 polymer ?
#
loop_
_entity_poly.entity_id
_entity_poly.type
_entity_poly.pdbx_seq_one_letter_code
_entity_poly.pdbx_strand_id
1 'polypeptide(L)'
;MFGKLTLDAVPYHEPIIMVTVAAILIGGAALVAALTYFGKWKYLWSEWLTSVDHKRLGIMYIIMAFVMLIRGFADAIMMRTQQVMASAGEAGILPPHHYDQIFTAHGVIMIFFVAMPFVVGLMNIAVPLQIGARDVAFPFLNNLSFWFTAVGVILVNLSLGVGEFAQTGWLAYPPLSGAEYSPGVGVDYWIWSLQLSGIGTTLTGINFFVTILKMRAPGMSLFKMPVFTWTALCTNVLIIAAFPVLTVTLALLTLDRYLGFHFFTNEMGGNMMMYVNLIWVWGHPEVYILVLPVFGVFAEITATFSKKRLFGYTSLVWATIAITVLSFIVWLHHFFTMGAGANVNAFFGIMTMIIAIPTGVKIFNWLFTMYQGRIQMHSAMLWTVGFLVTFSVGGMTGVLLAVPGADFILHNSLFLIAHFHNVIIGGVVFGCMAGVTYWFPKAFGFTLNETWGQARILVLDHWLLRCLYAAVRTGLHGYDTSSEPGYRSTVPHLTGGSCGRCWPDCAGYSVSADHVLRLGT
;
A
#
# COMPACT_ATOMS: atom_id res chain seq x y z
N MET A 1 -2.93 31.94 -15.64
CA MET A 1 -3.08 33.42 -15.55
C MET A 1 -1.95 34.07 -14.74
N PHE A 2 -1.38 33.42 -13.72
CA PHE A 2 -0.19 33.89 -12.97
C PHE A 2 0.64 32.69 -12.47
N GLY A 3 1.79 32.97 -11.83
CA GLY A 3 2.65 31.96 -11.18
C GLY A 3 3.62 31.25 -12.12
N LYS A 4 4.19 30.13 -11.67
CA LYS A 4 5.11 29.28 -12.46
C LYS A 4 4.42 28.54 -13.62
N LEU A 5 3.09 28.51 -13.65
CA LEU A 5 2.30 27.76 -14.62
C LEU A 5 2.34 28.45 -16.00
N THR A 6 3.01 27.81 -16.96
CA THR A 6 3.05 28.19 -18.37
C THR A 6 2.42 27.10 -19.25
N LEU A 7 2.26 27.36 -20.56
CA LEU A 7 1.83 26.32 -21.50
C LEU A 7 2.87 25.18 -21.61
N ASP A 8 4.14 25.48 -21.34
CA ASP A 8 5.23 24.49 -21.35
C ASP A 8 5.15 23.49 -20.20
N ALA A 9 4.27 23.73 -19.21
CA ALA A 9 3.98 22.77 -18.15
C ALA A 9 3.21 21.54 -18.66
N VAL A 10 2.59 21.60 -19.84
CA VAL A 10 1.95 20.43 -20.45
C VAL A 10 3.00 19.71 -21.31
N PRO A 11 3.22 18.40 -21.12
CA PRO A 11 4.26 17.66 -21.83
C PRO A 11 3.84 17.32 -23.28
N TYR A 12 3.67 18.34 -24.12
CA TYR A 12 3.23 18.19 -25.53
C TYR A 12 4.15 17.31 -26.38
N HIS A 13 5.40 17.16 -25.98
CA HIS A 13 6.40 16.35 -26.67
C HIS A 13 6.35 14.86 -26.30
N GLU A 14 5.66 14.49 -25.21
CA GLU A 14 5.59 13.10 -24.71
C GLU A 14 4.35 12.38 -25.29
N PRO A 15 4.50 11.47 -26.26
CA PRO A 15 3.35 10.86 -26.93
C PRO A 15 2.51 10.00 -26.00
N ILE A 16 3.17 9.26 -25.08
CA ILE A 16 2.50 8.37 -24.12
C ILE A 16 1.56 9.19 -23.23
N ILE A 17 2.05 10.30 -22.68
CA ILE A 17 1.28 11.17 -21.78
C ILE A 17 0.17 11.86 -22.55
N MET A 18 0.45 12.44 -23.72
CA MET A 18 -0.56 13.18 -24.50
C MET A 18 -1.72 12.28 -24.97
N VAL A 19 -1.43 11.06 -25.42
CA VAL A 19 -2.47 10.08 -25.78
C VAL A 19 -3.30 9.71 -24.54
N THR A 20 -2.64 9.53 -23.40
CA THR A 20 -3.30 9.20 -22.12
C THR A 20 -4.23 10.32 -21.67
N VAL A 21 -3.75 11.57 -21.65
CA VAL A 21 -4.53 12.75 -21.29
C VAL A 21 -5.70 12.93 -22.26
N ALA A 22 -5.47 12.80 -23.57
CA ALA A 22 -6.55 12.88 -24.56
C ALA A 22 -7.63 11.80 -24.32
N ALA A 23 -7.23 10.56 -24.07
CA ALA A 23 -8.16 9.47 -23.77
C ALA A 23 -8.95 9.73 -22.48
N ILE A 24 -8.30 10.25 -21.43
CA ILE A 24 -8.96 10.63 -20.17
C ILE A 24 -9.97 11.77 -20.40
N LEU A 25 -9.60 12.80 -21.17
CA LEU A 25 -10.50 13.92 -21.48
C LEU A 25 -11.70 13.48 -22.30
N ILE A 26 -11.49 12.62 -23.31
CA ILE A 26 -12.58 12.04 -24.12
C ILE A 26 -13.49 11.18 -23.25
N GLY A 27 -12.93 10.31 -22.40
CA GLY A 27 -13.70 9.48 -21.46
C GLY A 27 -14.49 10.32 -20.46
N GLY A 28 -13.88 11.38 -19.92
CA GLY A 28 -14.53 12.34 -19.02
C GLY A 28 -15.67 13.09 -19.70
N ALA A 29 -15.44 13.59 -20.92
CA ALA A 29 -16.47 14.24 -21.73
C ALA A 29 -17.63 13.28 -22.05
N ALA A 30 -17.33 12.02 -22.39
CA ALA A 30 -18.35 11.00 -22.61
C ALA A 30 -19.18 10.72 -21.35
N LEU A 31 -18.55 10.67 -20.17
CA LEU A 31 -19.25 10.50 -18.90
C LEU A 31 -20.16 11.70 -18.59
N VAL A 32 -19.67 12.92 -18.76
CA VAL A 32 -20.45 14.16 -18.58
C VAL A 32 -21.63 14.22 -19.55
N ALA A 33 -21.41 13.84 -20.82
CA ALA A 33 -22.45 13.74 -21.83
C ALA A 33 -23.50 12.69 -21.45
N ALA A 34 -23.07 11.50 -20.99
CA ALA A 34 -23.97 10.45 -20.54
C ALA A 34 -24.81 10.88 -19.32
N LEU A 35 -24.20 11.53 -18.32
CA LEU A 35 -24.90 12.06 -17.14
C LEU A 35 -25.95 13.11 -17.54
N THR A 36 -25.63 13.96 -18.51
CA THR A 36 -26.53 14.98 -19.04
C THR A 36 -27.67 14.36 -19.85
N TYR A 37 -27.35 13.43 -20.76
CA TYR A 37 -28.31 12.72 -21.59
C TYR A 37 -29.33 11.93 -20.76
N PHE A 38 -28.88 11.21 -19.73
CA PHE A 38 -29.77 10.46 -18.83
C PHE A 38 -30.38 11.31 -17.71
N GLY A 39 -30.09 12.61 -17.64
CA GLY A 39 -30.62 13.53 -16.62
C GLY A 39 -30.26 13.15 -15.18
N LYS A 40 -29.08 12.57 -14.94
CA LYS A 40 -28.69 11.99 -13.63
C LYS A 40 -27.98 12.97 -12.69
N TRP A 41 -27.79 14.23 -13.08
CA TRP A 41 -27.13 15.26 -12.26
C TRP A 41 -27.76 15.44 -10.87
N LYS A 42 -29.09 15.59 -10.82
CA LYS A 42 -29.80 15.77 -9.54
C LYS A 42 -29.62 14.55 -8.63
N TYR A 43 -29.74 13.35 -9.19
CA TYR A 43 -29.56 12.09 -8.48
C TYR A 43 -28.13 11.94 -7.94
N LEU A 44 -27.12 12.21 -8.76
CA LEU A 44 -25.72 12.13 -8.35
C LEU A 44 -25.43 13.10 -7.20
N TRP A 45 -25.89 14.35 -7.32
CA TRP A 45 -25.72 15.36 -6.28
C TRP A 45 -26.42 14.98 -4.98
N SER A 46 -27.74 14.74 -5.01
CA SER A 46 -28.54 14.55 -3.80
C SER A 46 -28.32 13.19 -3.13
N GLU A 47 -28.03 12.15 -3.92
CA GLU A 47 -27.92 10.79 -3.38
C GLU A 47 -26.49 10.37 -3.09
N TRP A 48 -25.48 10.84 -3.81
CA TRP A 48 -24.12 10.32 -3.68
C TRP A 48 -23.13 11.37 -3.18
N LEU A 49 -22.96 12.46 -3.91
CA LEU A 49 -21.88 13.42 -3.64
C LEU A 49 -22.02 14.10 -2.27
N THR A 50 -23.24 14.49 -1.91
CA THR A 50 -23.55 15.10 -0.60
C THR A 50 -24.09 14.09 0.40
N SER A 51 -23.91 12.78 0.16
CA SER A 51 -24.44 11.76 1.06
C SER A 51 -23.64 11.66 2.35
N VAL A 52 -24.37 11.50 3.45
CA VAL A 52 -23.79 11.18 4.77
C VAL A 52 -23.94 9.71 5.15
N ASP A 53 -24.62 8.89 4.32
CA ASP A 53 -24.78 7.45 4.60
C ASP A 53 -23.43 6.73 4.44
N HIS A 54 -22.95 6.14 5.54
CA HIS A 54 -21.72 5.35 5.59
C HIS A 54 -21.63 4.26 4.50
N LYS A 55 -22.76 3.67 4.08
CA LYS A 55 -22.80 2.67 3.00
C LYS A 55 -22.41 3.30 1.65
N ARG A 56 -22.99 4.46 1.32
CA ARG A 56 -22.72 5.15 0.04
C ARG A 56 -21.29 5.66 0.00
N LEU A 57 -20.82 6.27 1.10
CA LEU A 57 -19.42 6.69 1.23
C LEU A 57 -18.46 5.50 1.09
N GLY A 58 -18.75 4.37 1.73
CA GLY A 58 -17.94 3.16 1.60
C GLY A 58 -17.90 2.62 0.18
N ILE A 59 -19.02 2.65 -0.56
CA ILE A 59 -19.06 2.29 -1.99
C ILE A 59 -18.20 3.24 -2.82
N MET A 60 -18.30 4.55 -2.61
CA MET A 60 -17.50 5.53 -3.35
C MET A 60 -16.00 5.36 -3.10
N TYR A 61 -15.59 5.10 -1.85
CA TYR A 61 -14.20 4.77 -1.51
C TYR A 61 -13.68 3.56 -2.27
N ILE A 62 -14.47 2.48 -2.33
CA ILE A 62 -14.11 1.25 -3.04
C ILE A 62 -14.03 1.49 -4.56
N ILE A 63 -14.97 2.25 -5.14
CA ILE A 63 -14.95 2.61 -6.57
C ILE A 63 -13.69 3.42 -6.89
N MET A 64 -13.38 4.43 -6.08
CA MET A 64 -12.16 5.23 -6.23
C MET A 64 -10.92 4.35 -6.19
N ALA A 65 -10.86 3.42 -5.23
CA ALA A 65 -9.76 2.47 -5.11
C ALA A 65 -9.61 1.57 -6.35
N PHE A 66 -10.72 1.08 -6.93
CA PHE A 66 -10.69 0.31 -8.17
C PHE A 66 -10.22 1.11 -9.37
N VAL A 67 -10.66 2.37 -9.52
CA VAL A 67 -10.22 3.25 -10.61
C VAL A 67 -8.72 3.54 -10.48
N MET A 68 -8.25 3.83 -9.26
CA MET A 68 -6.83 4.07 -9.01
C MET A 68 -5.98 2.80 -9.13
N LEU A 69 -6.55 1.62 -8.87
CA LEU A 69 -5.89 0.34 -9.10
C LEU A 69 -5.57 0.14 -10.59
N ILE A 70 -6.46 0.56 -11.50
CA ILE A 70 -6.19 0.51 -12.95
C ILE A 70 -4.97 1.38 -13.29
N ARG A 71 -4.91 2.60 -12.76
CA ARG A 71 -3.75 3.48 -12.95
C ARG A 71 -2.47 2.87 -12.39
N GLY A 72 -2.48 2.47 -11.11
CA GLY A 72 -1.31 1.89 -10.47
C GLY A 72 -0.83 0.61 -11.16
N PHE A 73 -1.74 -0.22 -11.69
CA PHE A 73 -1.38 -1.42 -12.44
C PHE A 73 -0.83 -1.11 -13.83
N ALA A 74 -1.34 -0.07 -14.51
CA ALA A 74 -0.75 0.40 -15.77
C ALA A 74 0.69 0.86 -15.57
N ASP A 75 0.96 1.64 -14.52
CA ASP A 75 2.31 2.06 -14.12
C ASP A 75 3.23 0.86 -13.86
N ALA A 76 2.72 -0.16 -13.15
CA ALA A 76 3.47 -1.39 -12.87
C ALA A 76 3.83 -2.16 -14.15
N ILE A 77 2.89 -2.28 -15.10
CA ILE A 77 3.16 -2.93 -16.39
C ILE A 77 4.24 -2.16 -17.15
N MET A 78 4.13 -0.84 -17.25
CA MET A 78 5.12 -0.02 -17.96
C MET A 78 6.52 -0.15 -17.36
N MET A 79 6.64 -0.11 -16.02
CA MET A 79 7.93 -0.32 -15.34
C MET A 79 8.53 -1.70 -15.65
N ARG A 80 7.72 -2.76 -15.59
CA ARG A 80 8.21 -4.12 -15.86
C ARG A 80 8.54 -4.33 -17.33
N THR A 81 7.77 -3.76 -18.25
CA THR A 81 8.10 -3.76 -19.68
C THR A 81 9.42 -3.06 -19.94
N GLN A 82 9.64 -1.88 -19.34
CA GLN A 82 10.94 -1.18 -19.44
C GLN A 82 12.09 -2.07 -18.96
N GLN A 83 11.97 -2.69 -17.78
CA GLN A 83 13.01 -3.56 -17.24
C GLN A 83 13.30 -4.77 -18.11
N VAL A 84 12.27 -5.39 -18.70
CA VAL A 84 12.44 -6.52 -19.62
C VAL A 84 13.21 -6.09 -20.87
N MET A 85 12.82 -4.99 -21.51
CA MET A 85 13.52 -4.46 -22.69
C MET A 85 14.96 -4.10 -22.38
N ALA A 86 15.16 -3.40 -21.27
CA ALA A 86 16.48 -2.93 -20.86
C ALA A 86 17.41 -4.11 -20.48
N SER A 87 16.88 -5.18 -19.89
CA SER A 87 17.63 -6.42 -19.64
C SER A 87 18.01 -7.18 -20.92
N ALA A 88 17.31 -6.92 -22.03
CA ALA A 88 17.64 -7.46 -23.35
C ALA A 88 18.66 -6.61 -24.12
N GLY A 89 19.16 -5.52 -23.52
CA GLY A 89 20.13 -4.60 -24.13
C GLY A 89 19.50 -3.48 -24.96
N GLU A 90 18.18 -3.33 -24.92
CA GLU A 90 17.44 -2.28 -25.64
C GLU A 90 17.32 -0.99 -24.79
N ALA A 91 17.21 0.17 -25.44
CA ALA A 91 17.01 1.45 -24.73
C ALA A 91 15.65 1.53 -23.99
N GLY A 92 14.65 0.77 -24.44
CA GLY A 92 13.32 0.72 -23.84
C GLY A 92 12.39 1.86 -24.28
N ILE A 93 11.31 2.04 -23.52
CA ILE A 93 10.22 3.00 -23.76
C ILE A 93 10.16 4.14 -22.74
N LEU A 94 10.87 4.01 -21.61
CA LEU A 94 10.85 4.99 -20.52
C LEU A 94 12.26 5.53 -20.26
N PRO A 95 12.53 6.82 -20.51
CA PRO A 95 13.76 7.46 -20.05
C PRO A 95 13.76 7.58 -18.51
N PRO A 96 14.94 7.75 -17.87
CA PRO A 96 15.08 7.79 -16.41
C PRO A 96 14.09 8.75 -15.73
N HIS A 97 14.01 9.97 -16.26
CA HIS A 97 13.11 11.03 -15.80
C HIS A 97 11.64 10.58 -15.71
N HIS A 98 11.17 9.78 -16.67
CA HIS A 98 9.79 9.29 -16.69
C HIS A 98 9.64 8.03 -15.85
N TYR A 99 10.64 7.14 -15.87
CA TYR A 99 10.64 5.93 -15.06
C TYR A 99 10.54 6.24 -13.56
N ASP A 100 11.32 7.21 -13.07
CA ASP A 100 11.32 7.59 -11.65
C ASP A 100 10.00 8.25 -11.22
N GLN A 101 9.35 9.01 -12.11
CA GLN A 101 8.01 9.54 -11.86
C GLN A 101 6.97 8.43 -11.76
N ILE A 102 6.99 7.47 -12.69
CA ILE A 102 6.05 6.34 -12.70
C ILE A 102 6.26 5.49 -11.46
N PHE A 103 7.50 5.17 -11.10
CA PHE A 103 7.81 4.41 -9.90
C PHE A 103 7.32 5.10 -8.63
N THR A 104 7.57 6.40 -8.53
CA THR A 104 7.13 7.22 -7.39
C THR A 104 5.60 7.31 -7.32
N ALA A 105 4.94 7.61 -8.44
CA ALA A 105 3.49 7.68 -8.55
C ALA A 105 2.83 6.33 -8.21
N HIS A 106 3.33 5.23 -8.76
CA HIS A 106 2.85 3.88 -8.50
C HIS A 106 2.82 3.58 -6.99
N GLY A 107 3.95 3.78 -6.30
CA GLY A 107 4.05 3.52 -4.86
C GLY A 107 3.06 4.35 -4.05
N VAL A 108 2.97 5.65 -4.35
CA VAL A 108 2.03 6.57 -3.69
C VAL A 108 0.58 6.15 -3.94
N ILE A 109 0.22 5.87 -5.19
CA ILE A 109 -1.14 5.48 -5.58
C ILE A 109 -1.55 4.18 -4.88
N MET A 110 -0.71 3.15 -4.95
CA MET A 110 -1.06 1.83 -4.43
C MET A 110 -1.27 1.84 -2.90
N ILE A 111 -0.47 2.60 -2.16
CA ILE A 111 -0.58 2.70 -0.70
C ILE A 111 -1.72 3.65 -0.29
N PHE A 112 -1.66 4.91 -0.75
CA PHE A 112 -2.55 5.96 -0.25
C PHE A 112 -3.90 6.04 -0.96
N PHE A 113 -3.97 5.64 -2.22
CA PHE A 113 -5.16 5.85 -3.07
C PHE A 113 -5.80 4.56 -3.58
N VAL A 114 -5.21 3.41 -3.28
CA VAL A 114 -5.81 2.09 -3.50
C VAL A 114 -6.02 1.39 -2.16
N ALA A 115 -4.95 1.02 -1.45
CA ALA A 115 -5.04 0.21 -0.24
C ALA A 115 -5.83 0.92 0.87
N MET A 116 -5.48 2.18 1.19
CA MET A 116 -6.19 2.96 2.20
C MET A 116 -7.69 3.14 1.90
N PRO A 117 -8.10 3.65 0.72
CA PRO A 117 -9.51 3.75 0.33
C PRO A 117 -10.25 2.42 0.35
N PHE A 118 -9.65 1.32 -0.09
CA PHE A 118 -10.29 0.00 0.01
C PHE A 118 -10.60 -0.37 1.45
N VAL A 119 -9.60 -0.27 2.33
CA VAL A 119 -9.71 -0.63 3.74
C VAL A 119 -10.74 0.25 4.45
N VAL A 120 -10.65 1.57 4.27
CA VAL A 120 -11.59 2.54 4.84
C VAL A 120 -13.00 2.33 4.29
N GLY A 121 -13.14 2.01 3.00
CA GLY A 121 -14.42 1.72 2.37
C GLY A 121 -15.10 0.48 2.94
N LEU A 122 -14.33 -0.60 3.15
CA LEU A 122 -14.82 -1.82 3.80
C LEU A 122 -15.22 -1.56 5.26
N MET A 123 -14.43 -0.79 6.01
CA MET A 123 -14.77 -0.37 7.37
C MET A 123 -16.07 0.43 7.39
N ASN A 124 -16.23 1.38 6.46
CA ASN A 124 -17.45 2.16 6.29
C ASN A 124 -18.68 1.30 6.06
N ILE A 125 -18.61 0.29 5.19
CA ILE A 125 -19.76 -0.56 4.92
C ILE A 125 -20.07 -1.48 6.11
N ALA A 126 -19.07 -2.18 6.65
CA ALA A 126 -19.31 -3.29 7.56
C ALA A 126 -19.33 -2.91 9.05
N VAL A 127 -18.49 -1.98 9.52
CA VAL A 127 -18.34 -1.73 10.98
C VAL A 127 -19.63 -1.23 11.63
N PRO A 128 -20.32 -0.19 11.13
CA PRO A 128 -21.54 0.31 11.77
C PRO A 128 -22.63 -0.77 11.84
N LEU A 129 -22.74 -1.59 10.79
CA LEU A 129 -23.69 -2.70 10.72
C LEU A 129 -23.35 -3.83 11.71
N GLN A 130 -22.07 -4.14 11.88
CA GLN A 130 -21.61 -5.17 12.82
C GLN A 130 -21.86 -4.80 14.28
N ILE A 131 -21.78 -3.52 14.63
CA ILE A 131 -22.03 -3.04 16.00
C ILE A 131 -23.50 -2.69 16.28
N GLY A 132 -24.38 -2.82 15.28
CA GLY A 132 -25.79 -2.47 15.38
C GLY A 132 -26.05 -0.97 15.50
N ALA A 133 -25.14 -0.13 14.98
CA ALA A 133 -25.33 1.31 14.91
C ALA A 133 -26.11 1.69 13.63
N ARG A 134 -26.83 2.82 13.68
CA ARG A 134 -27.54 3.36 12.50
C ARG A 134 -26.60 3.98 11.48
N ASP A 135 -25.56 4.64 11.98
CA ASP A 135 -24.55 5.34 11.20
C ASP A 135 -23.29 5.54 12.08
N VAL A 136 -22.28 6.23 11.57
CA VAL A 136 -21.07 6.65 12.30
C VAL A 136 -21.31 7.86 13.22
N ALA A 137 -20.37 8.12 14.12
CA ALA A 137 -20.46 9.18 15.13
C ALA A 137 -20.54 10.58 14.52
N PHE A 138 -19.78 10.83 13.45
CA PHE A 138 -19.73 12.11 12.77
C PHE A 138 -19.97 11.93 11.26
N PRO A 139 -21.23 11.79 10.81
CA PRO A 139 -21.53 11.52 9.40
C PRO A 139 -21.03 12.61 8.43
N PHE A 140 -21.10 13.89 8.84
CA PHE A 140 -20.57 14.99 8.04
C PHE A 140 -19.04 14.94 7.91
N LEU A 141 -18.32 14.67 9.00
CA LEU A 141 -16.86 14.49 8.94
C LEU A 141 -16.50 13.29 8.06
N ASN A 142 -17.31 12.23 8.06
CA ASN A 142 -17.11 11.08 7.18
C ASN A 142 -17.21 11.46 5.68
N ASN A 143 -18.18 12.31 5.33
CA ASN A 143 -18.30 12.84 3.97
C ASN A 143 -17.08 13.71 3.61
N LEU A 144 -16.67 14.60 4.52
CA LEU A 144 -15.51 15.47 4.31
C LEU A 144 -14.20 14.68 4.17
N SER A 145 -14.02 13.61 4.97
CA SER A 145 -12.88 12.68 4.87
C SER A 145 -12.76 12.08 3.49
N PHE A 146 -13.88 11.63 2.89
CA PHE A 146 -13.88 11.11 1.52
C PHE A 146 -13.43 12.16 0.52
N TRP A 147 -13.93 13.39 0.63
CA TRP A 147 -13.58 14.45 -0.30
C TRP A 147 -12.13 14.93 -0.16
N PHE A 148 -11.56 14.92 1.05
CA PHE A 148 -10.13 15.16 1.22
C PHE A 148 -9.27 14.11 0.52
N THR A 149 -9.63 12.82 0.62
CA THR A 149 -8.98 11.76 -0.16
C THR A 149 -9.17 11.97 -1.65
N ALA A 150 -10.38 12.32 -2.10
CA ALA A 150 -10.67 12.58 -3.51
C ALA A 150 -9.87 13.75 -4.07
N VAL A 151 -9.67 14.84 -3.31
CA VAL A 151 -8.81 15.96 -3.70
C VAL A 151 -7.36 15.51 -3.82
N GLY A 152 -6.86 14.69 -2.89
CA GLY A 152 -5.53 14.08 -3.01
C GLY A 152 -5.38 13.27 -4.30
N VAL A 153 -6.38 12.44 -4.63
CA VAL A 153 -6.47 11.68 -5.88
C VAL A 153 -6.49 12.60 -7.10
N ILE A 154 -7.25 13.70 -7.06
CA ILE A 154 -7.29 14.66 -8.17
C ILE A 154 -5.90 15.28 -8.39
N LEU A 155 -5.21 15.71 -7.32
CA LEU A 155 -3.89 16.32 -7.43
C LEU A 155 -2.84 15.37 -8.03
N VAL A 156 -2.77 14.12 -7.58
CA VAL A 156 -1.80 13.13 -8.11
C VAL A 156 -2.11 12.70 -9.55
N ASN A 157 -3.34 12.89 -10.04
CA ASN A 157 -3.70 12.61 -11.43
C ASN A 157 -3.55 13.86 -12.31
N LEU A 158 -3.77 15.06 -11.77
CA LEU A 158 -3.52 16.31 -12.49
C LEU A 158 -2.04 16.48 -12.82
N SER A 159 -1.14 16.06 -11.93
CA SER A 159 0.31 16.11 -12.16
C SER A 159 0.77 15.30 -13.39
N LEU A 160 -0.05 14.37 -13.88
CA LEU A 160 0.24 13.61 -15.10
C LEU A 160 0.08 14.46 -16.37
N GLY A 161 -0.87 15.40 -16.38
CA GLY A 161 -1.15 16.23 -17.55
C GLY A 161 -0.64 17.66 -17.46
N VAL A 162 -0.37 18.17 -16.24
CA VAL A 162 0.08 19.53 -15.99
C VAL A 162 1.21 19.54 -14.96
N GLY A 163 2.42 19.82 -15.42
CA GLY A 163 3.66 19.68 -14.68
C GLY A 163 4.18 18.24 -14.76
N GLU A 164 4.61 17.72 -13.62
CA GLU A 164 5.18 16.40 -13.47
C GLU A 164 4.93 15.90 -12.04
N PHE A 165 5.14 14.61 -11.78
CA PHE A 165 5.11 14.09 -10.42
C PHE A 165 6.52 13.97 -9.82
N ALA A 166 6.62 13.71 -8.51
CA ALA A 166 7.90 13.58 -7.82
C ALA A 166 8.75 12.43 -8.41
N GLN A 167 10.07 12.63 -8.46
CA GLN A 167 11.07 11.66 -8.95
C GLN A 167 11.91 11.08 -7.80
N THR A 168 11.38 11.15 -6.58
CA THR A 168 12.17 10.99 -5.34
C THR A 168 11.80 9.72 -4.57
N GLY A 169 11.09 8.79 -5.21
CA GLY A 169 10.46 7.66 -4.55
C GLY A 169 9.26 8.06 -3.69
N TRP A 170 8.49 7.07 -3.27
CA TRP A 170 7.19 7.29 -2.60
C TRP A 170 7.27 8.01 -1.25
N LEU A 171 8.45 8.06 -0.61
CA LEU A 171 8.70 8.74 0.66
C LEU A 171 9.45 10.07 0.51
N ALA A 172 9.85 10.48 -0.69
CA ALA A 172 10.48 11.76 -0.98
C ALA A 172 11.62 12.16 -0.01
N TYR A 173 12.67 11.34 0.08
CA TYR A 173 13.76 11.58 1.02
C TYR A 173 14.55 12.86 0.68
N PRO A 174 14.81 13.72 1.68
CA PRO A 174 15.91 14.69 1.64
C PRO A 174 17.26 13.95 1.58
N PRO A 175 18.28 14.51 0.91
CA PRO A 175 18.28 15.84 0.31
C PRO A 175 17.61 15.89 -1.08
N LEU A 176 17.35 14.75 -1.74
CA LEU A 176 16.87 14.70 -3.12
C LEU A 176 15.54 15.44 -3.34
N SER A 177 14.65 15.42 -2.33
CA SER A 177 13.38 16.16 -2.38
C SER A 177 13.49 17.65 -2.04
N GLY A 178 14.67 18.16 -1.70
CA GLY A 178 14.93 19.58 -1.49
C GLY A 178 14.85 20.39 -2.78
N ALA A 179 14.61 21.70 -2.66
CA ALA A 179 14.49 22.60 -3.81
C ALA A 179 15.80 22.72 -4.63
N GLU A 180 16.94 22.43 -4.02
CA GLU A 180 18.26 22.41 -4.67
C GLU A 180 18.40 21.28 -5.70
N TYR A 181 18.01 20.06 -5.32
CA TYR A 181 18.15 18.87 -6.18
C TYR A 181 16.90 18.58 -7.02
N SER A 182 15.72 18.98 -6.54
CA SER A 182 14.45 18.84 -7.24
C SER A 182 13.71 20.19 -7.27
N PRO A 183 14.14 21.12 -8.15
CA PRO A 183 13.55 22.46 -8.26
C PRO A 183 12.15 22.47 -8.91
N GLY A 184 11.78 21.37 -9.58
CA GLY A 184 10.49 21.18 -10.22
C GLY A 184 9.32 21.08 -9.23
N VAL A 185 8.11 21.05 -9.79
CA VAL A 185 6.85 21.05 -9.02
C VAL A 185 6.44 19.64 -8.54
N GLY A 186 7.14 18.59 -8.96
CA GLY A 186 6.75 17.21 -8.69
C GLY A 186 6.64 16.86 -7.20
N VAL A 187 7.63 17.28 -6.40
CA VAL A 187 7.59 17.11 -4.95
C VAL A 187 6.46 17.92 -4.31
N ASP A 188 6.11 19.07 -4.87
CA ASP A 188 5.02 19.91 -4.34
C ASP A 188 3.65 19.22 -4.56
N TYR A 189 3.43 18.58 -5.71
CA TYR A 189 2.26 17.73 -5.93
C TYR A 189 2.20 16.58 -4.92
N TRP A 190 3.33 15.92 -4.66
CA TRP A 190 3.42 14.84 -3.67
C TRP A 190 3.04 15.33 -2.26
N ILE A 191 3.63 16.46 -1.81
CA ILE A 191 3.35 17.07 -0.51
C ILE A 191 1.86 17.35 -0.35
N TRP A 192 1.26 18.14 -1.24
CA TRP A 192 -0.12 18.61 -1.06
C TRP A 192 -1.16 17.52 -1.30
N SER A 193 -0.88 16.56 -2.19
CA SER A 193 -1.74 15.39 -2.39
C SER A 193 -1.84 14.57 -1.10
N LEU A 194 -0.72 14.31 -0.44
CA LEU A 194 -0.67 13.53 0.78
C LEU A 194 -1.12 14.31 2.01
N GLN A 195 -0.79 15.60 2.12
CA GLN A 195 -1.19 16.43 3.26
C GLN A 195 -2.70 16.55 3.38
N LEU A 196 -3.38 16.82 2.25
CA LEU A 196 -4.84 16.92 2.21
C LEU A 196 -5.50 15.57 2.48
N SER A 197 -5.01 14.50 1.84
CA SER A 197 -5.50 13.14 2.08
C SER A 197 -5.30 12.70 3.53
N GLY A 198 -4.15 13.02 4.13
CA GLY A 198 -3.79 12.70 5.51
C GLY A 198 -4.71 13.35 6.54
N ILE A 199 -5.18 14.58 6.29
CA ILE A 199 -6.22 15.22 7.11
C ILE A 199 -7.51 14.39 7.06
N GLY A 200 -7.94 14.00 5.85
CA GLY A 200 -9.13 13.15 5.68
C GLY A 200 -9.02 11.82 6.42
N THR A 201 -7.87 11.15 6.33
CA THR A 201 -7.61 9.90 7.03
C THR A 201 -7.61 10.07 8.55
N THR A 202 -7.00 11.14 9.07
CA THR A 202 -7.00 11.42 10.51
C THR A 202 -8.43 11.59 11.05
N LEU A 203 -9.27 12.32 10.31
CA LEU A 203 -10.68 12.49 10.64
C LEU A 203 -11.45 11.16 10.61
N THR A 204 -11.17 10.29 9.64
CA THR A 204 -11.73 8.93 9.59
C THR A 204 -11.36 8.13 10.84
N GLY A 205 -10.09 8.15 11.24
CA GLY A 205 -9.60 7.47 12.44
C GLY A 205 -10.36 7.89 13.69
N ILE A 206 -10.49 9.19 13.92
CA ILE A 206 -11.24 9.75 15.06
C ILE A 206 -12.71 9.32 15.01
N ASN A 207 -13.33 9.39 13.83
CA ASN A 207 -14.74 9.07 13.66
C ASN A 207 -15.06 7.62 14.02
N PHE A 208 -14.32 6.66 13.46
CA PHE A 208 -14.56 5.25 13.75
C PHE A 208 -14.15 4.86 15.18
N PHE A 209 -13.10 5.46 15.74
CA PHE A 209 -12.73 5.24 17.14
C PHE A 209 -13.90 5.58 18.08
N VAL A 210 -14.50 6.77 17.92
CA VAL A 210 -15.66 7.18 18.71
C VAL A 210 -16.88 6.31 18.42
N THR A 211 -17.14 6.02 17.14
CA THR A 211 -18.27 5.17 16.70
C THR A 211 -18.24 3.81 17.40
N ILE A 212 -17.10 3.11 17.32
CA ILE A 212 -16.96 1.76 17.89
C ILE A 212 -17.09 1.79 19.41
N LEU A 213 -16.58 2.82 20.09
CA LEU A 213 -16.62 2.87 21.56
C LEU A 213 -17.96 3.33 22.13
N LYS A 214 -18.66 4.25 21.46
CA LYS A 214 -19.82 4.95 22.02
C LYS A 214 -21.16 4.60 21.38
N MET A 215 -21.20 4.03 20.17
CA MET A 215 -22.45 3.80 19.43
C MET A 215 -22.84 2.31 19.27
N ARG A 216 -22.20 1.41 20.02
CA ARG A 216 -22.57 -0.01 20.04
C ARG A 216 -24.00 -0.21 20.54
N ALA A 217 -24.66 -1.24 20.00
CA ALA A 217 -25.95 -1.68 20.50
C ALA A 217 -25.89 -2.12 21.98
N PRO A 218 -26.95 -1.87 22.76
CA PRO A 218 -27.04 -2.35 24.14
C PRO A 218 -26.83 -3.87 24.24
N GLY A 219 -26.02 -4.32 25.21
CA GLY A 219 -25.70 -5.74 25.43
C GLY A 219 -24.40 -6.22 24.76
N MET A 220 -23.83 -5.44 23.84
CA MET A 220 -22.52 -5.71 23.24
C MET A 220 -21.38 -5.08 24.05
N SER A 221 -20.79 -5.87 24.97
CA SER A 221 -19.54 -5.48 25.61
C SER A 221 -18.36 -5.55 24.62
N LEU A 222 -17.22 -4.94 24.97
CA LEU A 222 -16.02 -4.93 24.13
C LEU A 222 -15.61 -6.34 23.68
N PHE A 223 -15.50 -7.29 24.61
CA PHE A 223 -15.14 -8.70 24.32
C PHE A 223 -16.28 -9.53 23.69
N LYS A 224 -17.36 -8.89 23.22
CA LYS A 224 -18.41 -9.51 22.40
C LYS A 224 -18.45 -8.97 20.97
N MET A 225 -17.62 -7.97 20.64
CA MET A 225 -17.57 -7.43 19.28
C MET A 225 -16.98 -8.44 18.28
N PRO A 226 -17.43 -8.43 17.01
CA PRO A 226 -16.78 -9.19 15.94
C PRO A 226 -15.29 -8.83 15.79
N VAL A 227 -14.49 -9.75 15.24
CA VAL A 227 -13.04 -9.54 15.17
C VAL A 227 -12.70 -8.44 14.16
N PHE A 228 -13.45 -8.31 13.07
CA PHE A 228 -13.30 -7.19 12.15
C PHE A 228 -13.50 -5.82 12.82
N THR A 229 -14.46 -5.71 13.74
CA THR A 229 -14.66 -4.47 14.51
C THR A 229 -13.49 -4.21 15.48
N TRP A 230 -12.91 -5.23 16.09
CA TRP A 230 -11.71 -5.09 16.93
C TRP A 230 -10.48 -4.66 16.14
N THR A 231 -10.22 -5.26 14.99
CA THR A 231 -9.09 -4.86 14.15
C THR A 231 -9.28 -3.46 13.58
N ALA A 232 -10.51 -3.09 13.21
CA ALA A 232 -10.86 -1.71 12.86
C ALA A 232 -10.59 -0.76 14.03
N LEU A 233 -10.99 -1.09 15.27
CA LEU A 233 -10.70 -0.25 16.44
C LEU A 233 -9.19 0.01 16.61
N CYS A 234 -8.37 -1.05 16.56
CA CYS A 234 -6.92 -0.95 16.65
C CYS A 234 -6.33 -0.12 15.51
N THR A 235 -6.83 -0.30 14.29
CA THR A 235 -6.43 0.50 13.12
C THR A 235 -6.69 1.98 13.32
N ASN A 236 -7.86 2.33 13.85
CA ASN A 236 -8.21 3.73 14.13
C ASN A 236 -7.33 4.34 15.23
N VAL A 237 -6.92 3.55 16.23
CA VAL A 237 -5.94 4.00 17.23
C VAL A 237 -4.59 4.31 16.58
N LEU A 238 -4.11 3.44 15.68
CA LEU A 238 -2.87 3.69 14.93
C LEU A 238 -2.98 4.93 14.06
N ILE A 239 -4.10 5.12 13.35
CA ILE A 239 -4.33 6.31 12.51
C ILE A 239 -4.19 7.59 13.35
N ILE A 240 -4.89 7.65 14.49
CA ILE A 240 -4.90 8.83 15.37
C ILE A 240 -3.49 9.15 15.89
N ALA A 241 -2.68 8.13 16.17
CA ALA A 241 -1.34 8.31 16.73
C ALA A 241 -0.25 8.56 15.66
N ALA A 242 -0.35 7.93 14.49
CA ALA A 242 0.71 7.96 13.47
C ALA A 242 0.57 9.11 12.46
N PHE A 243 -0.64 9.43 11.99
CA PHE A 243 -0.85 10.46 10.95
C PHE A 243 -0.43 11.88 11.34
N PRO A 244 -0.51 12.32 12.61
CA PRO A 244 0.05 13.61 13.00
C PRO A 244 1.54 13.73 12.69
N VAL A 245 2.30 12.63 12.80
CA VAL A 245 3.74 12.62 12.47
C VAL A 245 3.98 12.86 10.98
N LEU A 246 3.21 12.20 10.10
CA LEU A 246 3.26 12.48 8.66
C LEU A 246 2.92 13.94 8.38
N THR A 247 1.81 14.44 8.97
CA THR A 247 1.32 15.81 8.78
C THR A 247 2.39 16.85 9.10
N VAL A 248 3.11 16.67 10.21
CA VAL A 248 4.21 17.55 10.61
C VAL A 248 5.42 17.36 9.70
N THR A 249 5.80 16.13 9.37
CA THR A 249 6.97 15.84 8.53
C THR A 249 6.83 16.48 7.14
N LEU A 250 5.66 16.37 6.52
CA LEU A 250 5.34 17.02 5.25
C LEU A 250 5.31 18.54 5.37
N ALA A 251 4.77 19.08 6.47
CA ALA A 251 4.78 20.52 6.72
C ALA A 251 6.22 21.06 6.87
N LEU A 252 7.09 20.36 7.60
CA LEU A 252 8.50 20.74 7.74
C LEU A 252 9.23 20.70 6.39
N LEU A 253 8.99 19.67 5.57
CA LEU A 253 9.57 19.59 4.21
C LEU A 253 9.04 20.72 3.31
N THR A 254 7.77 21.09 3.48
CA THR A 254 7.18 22.25 2.77
C THR A 254 7.88 23.54 3.17
N LEU A 255 8.14 23.75 4.47
CA LEU A 255 8.85 24.94 4.96
C LEU A 255 10.28 25.03 4.40
N ASP A 256 11.00 23.89 4.34
CA ASP A 256 12.32 23.83 3.71
C ASP A 256 12.25 24.22 2.22
N ARG A 257 11.25 23.73 1.48
CA ARG A 257 11.10 24.02 0.04
C ARG A 257 10.58 25.42 -0.28
N TYR A 258 9.68 25.97 0.54
CA TYR A 258 8.93 27.19 0.20
C TYR A 258 9.48 28.43 0.90
N LEU A 259 9.93 28.28 2.15
CA LEU A 259 10.31 29.41 3.00
C LEU A 259 11.80 29.41 3.36
N GLY A 260 12.58 28.50 2.78
CA GLY A 260 14.04 28.43 3.01
C GLY A 260 14.40 28.05 4.44
N PHE A 261 13.58 27.23 5.09
CA PHE A 261 13.95 26.63 6.37
C PHE A 261 15.04 25.57 6.17
N HIS A 262 15.67 25.18 7.27
CA HIS A 262 16.81 24.27 7.29
C HIS A 262 16.57 23.09 8.24
N PHE A 263 15.40 22.45 8.17
CA PHE A 263 15.10 21.26 8.97
C PHE A 263 15.91 20.05 8.50
N PHE A 264 15.90 19.78 7.18
CA PHE A 264 16.46 18.58 6.57
C PHE A 264 17.53 18.88 5.51
N THR A 265 17.90 20.15 5.32
CA THR A 265 18.93 20.57 4.36
C THR A 265 20.32 20.11 4.80
N ASN A 266 21.24 19.95 3.85
CA ASN A 266 22.65 19.63 4.15
C ASN A 266 23.41 20.85 4.70
N GLU A 267 22.95 22.05 4.38
CA GLU A 267 23.56 23.31 4.81
C GLU A 267 22.87 23.87 6.05
N MET A 268 23.50 24.89 6.65
CA MET A 268 22.93 25.71 7.73
C MET A 268 22.46 24.94 8.97
N GLY A 269 23.00 23.74 9.19
CA GLY A 269 22.76 22.92 10.39
C GLY A 269 21.56 21.96 10.30
N GLY A 270 20.94 21.81 9.13
CA GLY A 270 19.87 20.83 8.92
C GLY A 270 20.35 19.37 9.03
N ASN A 271 19.40 18.45 9.22
CA ASN A 271 19.70 17.02 9.36
C ASN A 271 18.70 16.16 8.58
N MET A 272 19.13 15.68 7.41
CA MET A 272 18.33 14.79 6.55
C MET A 272 17.92 13.47 7.23
N MET A 273 18.72 12.95 8.15
CA MET A 273 18.43 11.71 8.87
C MET A 273 17.21 11.86 9.79
N MET A 274 16.95 13.08 10.26
CA MET A 274 15.76 13.38 11.06
C MET A 274 14.49 13.14 10.23
N TYR A 275 14.47 13.51 8.95
CA TYR A 275 13.35 13.21 8.06
C TYR A 275 13.10 11.70 7.98
N VAL A 276 14.16 10.91 7.72
CA VAL A 276 14.04 9.46 7.58
C VAL A 276 13.52 8.83 8.87
N ASN A 277 13.98 9.31 10.02
CA ASN A 277 13.42 8.86 11.30
C ASN A 277 11.92 9.21 11.43
N LEU A 278 11.53 10.47 11.22
CA LEU A 278 10.15 10.93 11.39
C LEU A 278 9.18 10.24 10.42
N ILE A 279 9.56 10.13 9.15
CA ILE A 279 8.70 9.51 8.14
C ILE A 279 8.47 8.04 8.47
N TRP A 280 9.44 7.31 9.03
CA TRP A 280 9.25 5.91 9.39
C TRP A 280 8.52 5.69 10.72
N VAL A 281 8.61 6.65 11.66
CA VAL A 281 7.74 6.67 12.85
C VAL A 281 6.26 6.64 12.44
N TRP A 282 5.91 7.27 11.30
CA TRP A 282 4.60 7.09 10.67
C TRP A 282 4.52 5.83 9.79
N GLY A 283 5.50 5.61 8.92
CA GLY A 283 5.42 4.69 7.80
C GLY A 283 5.31 3.22 8.21
N HIS A 284 5.93 2.81 9.33
CA HIS A 284 5.77 1.45 9.80
C HIS A 284 4.43 1.17 10.50
N PRO A 285 3.91 2.06 11.37
CA PRO A 285 2.51 1.98 11.77
C PRO A 285 1.51 1.97 10.60
N GLU A 286 1.78 2.72 9.52
CA GLU A 286 0.94 2.74 8.32
C GLU A 286 0.78 1.36 7.68
N VAL A 287 1.86 0.58 7.55
CA VAL A 287 1.71 -0.77 6.98
C VAL A 287 0.83 -1.67 7.85
N TYR A 288 0.77 -1.43 9.16
CA TYR A 288 -0.18 -2.11 10.04
C TYR A 288 -1.60 -1.57 9.95
N ILE A 289 -1.78 -0.27 9.71
CA ILE A 289 -3.08 0.34 9.42
C ILE A 289 -3.74 -0.34 8.22
N LEU A 290 -2.94 -0.72 7.20
CA LEU A 290 -3.42 -1.45 6.03
C LEU A 290 -3.77 -2.91 6.34
N VAL A 291 -2.91 -3.62 7.08
CA VAL A 291 -3.04 -5.08 7.23
C VAL A 291 -4.03 -5.50 8.34
N LEU A 292 -4.19 -4.69 9.39
CA LEU A 292 -5.04 -5.07 10.52
C LEU A 292 -6.52 -5.24 10.12
N PRO A 293 -7.15 -4.34 9.35
CA PRO A 293 -8.55 -4.49 8.96
C PRO A 293 -8.77 -5.74 8.12
N VAL A 294 -7.89 -6.03 7.15
CA VAL A 294 -8.01 -7.23 6.31
C VAL A 294 -7.80 -8.52 7.10
N PHE A 295 -6.98 -8.53 8.15
CA PHE A 295 -6.95 -9.66 9.09
C PHE A 295 -8.31 -9.89 9.76
N GLY A 296 -9.04 -8.82 10.04
CA GLY A 296 -10.43 -8.91 10.50
C GLY A 296 -11.35 -9.50 9.44
N VAL A 297 -11.22 -9.07 8.18
CA VAL A 297 -11.98 -9.62 7.05
C VAL A 297 -11.76 -11.13 6.93
N PHE A 298 -10.50 -11.57 6.93
CA PHE A 298 -10.16 -12.98 6.86
C PHE A 298 -10.71 -13.76 8.06
N ALA A 299 -10.72 -13.19 9.27
CA ALA A 299 -11.30 -13.84 10.44
C ALA A 299 -12.80 -14.12 10.27
N GLU A 300 -13.57 -13.14 9.79
CA GLU A 300 -15.02 -13.29 9.57
C GLU A 300 -15.32 -14.28 8.44
N ILE A 301 -14.57 -14.22 7.33
CA ILE A 301 -14.72 -15.14 6.19
C ILE A 301 -14.37 -16.57 6.61
N THR A 302 -13.26 -16.76 7.33
CA THR A 302 -12.83 -18.09 7.81
C THR A 302 -13.88 -18.72 8.70
N ALA A 303 -14.41 -17.97 9.68
CA ALA A 303 -15.45 -18.48 10.57
C ALA A 303 -16.75 -18.80 9.82
N THR A 304 -17.16 -17.93 8.89
CA THR A 304 -18.39 -18.08 8.10
C THR A 304 -18.34 -19.33 7.22
N PHE A 305 -17.33 -19.43 6.35
CA PHE A 305 -17.26 -20.51 5.35
C PHE A 305 -16.70 -21.81 5.91
N SER A 306 -16.09 -21.82 7.11
CA SER A 306 -15.80 -23.07 7.85
C SER A 306 -16.98 -23.55 8.71
N LYS A 307 -18.05 -22.74 8.84
CA LYS A 307 -19.22 -23.01 9.69
C LYS A 307 -18.85 -23.33 11.13
N LYS A 308 -17.83 -22.64 11.66
CA LYS A 308 -17.29 -22.85 13.00
C LYS A 308 -17.08 -21.50 13.68
N ARG A 309 -17.25 -21.47 15.00
CA ARG A 309 -16.81 -20.31 15.79
C ARG A 309 -15.29 -20.15 15.63
N LEU A 310 -14.85 -18.90 15.59
CA LEU A 310 -13.45 -18.56 15.48
C LEU A 310 -12.66 -19.13 16.67
N PHE A 311 -11.62 -19.91 16.37
CA PHE A 311 -10.73 -20.47 17.37
C PHE A 311 -9.87 -19.36 17.98
N GLY A 312 -9.74 -19.34 19.32
CA GLY A 312 -8.88 -18.40 20.01
C GLY A 312 -9.29 -16.92 19.89
N TYR A 313 -10.58 -16.60 19.96
CA TYR A 313 -11.07 -15.20 19.89
C TYR A 313 -10.29 -14.25 20.81
N THR A 314 -10.13 -14.60 22.08
CA THR A 314 -9.39 -13.77 23.05
C THR A 314 -7.93 -13.59 22.63
N SER A 315 -7.26 -14.67 22.20
CA SER A 315 -5.89 -14.64 21.70
C SER A 315 -5.75 -13.75 20.46
N LEU A 316 -6.72 -13.77 19.54
CA LEU A 316 -6.74 -12.89 18.35
C LEU A 316 -6.88 -11.42 18.71
N VAL A 317 -7.74 -11.10 19.67
CA VAL A 317 -7.93 -9.72 20.16
C VAL A 317 -6.64 -9.22 20.83
N TRP A 318 -6.06 -10.00 21.74
CA TRP A 318 -4.81 -9.63 22.41
C TRP A 318 -3.63 -9.55 21.45
N ALA A 319 -3.51 -10.45 20.47
CA ALA A 319 -2.50 -10.36 19.42
C ALA A 319 -2.64 -9.06 18.61
N THR A 320 -3.87 -8.65 18.31
CA THR A 320 -4.14 -7.39 17.60
C THR A 320 -3.75 -6.16 18.44
N ILE A 321 -4.06 -6.17 19.73
CA ILE A 321 -3.64 -5.11 20.67
C ILE A 321 -2.11 -5.07 20.78
N ALA A 322 -1.45 -6.22 20.88
CA ALA A 322 0.00 -6.32 20.93
C ALA A 322 0.65 -5.71 19.68
N ILE A 323 0.16 -6.04 18.47
CA ILE A 323 0.64 -5.42 17.22
C ILE A 323 0.45 -3.90 17.26
N THR A 324 -0.69 -3.43 17.76
CA THR A 324 -0.98 -1.99 17.87
C THR A 324 0.09 -1.27 18.69
N VAL A 325 0.43 -1.79 19.86
CA VAL A 325 1.46 -1.18 20.73
C VAL A 325 2.86 -1.34 20.15
N LEU A 326 3.21 -2.56 19.69
CA LEU A 326 4.54 -2.87 19.18
C LEU A 326 4.88 -2.13 17.88
N SER A 327 3.88 -1.75 17.07
CA SER A 327 4.09 -1.01 15.83
C SER A 327 4.85 0.31 15.99
N PHE A 328 4.78 0.92 17.19
CA PHE A 328 5.48 2.15 17.53
C PHE A 328 6.86 1.94 18.14
N ILE A 329 7.44 0.73 18.11
CA ILE A 329 8.80 0.47 18.66
C ILE A 329 9.66 -0.39 17.74
N VAL A 330 9.39 -0.34 16.44
CA VAL A 330 10.08 -1.15 15.42
C VAL A 330 10.54 -0.35 14.19
N TRP A 331 10.12 0.92 14.05
CA TRP A 331 10.28 1.69 12.82
C TRP A 331 11.72 1.86 12.31
N LEU A 332 12.72 1.80 13.19
CA LEU A 332 14.13 1.96 12.81
C LEU A 332 14.64 0.85 11.87
N HIS A 333 13.96 -0.30 11.80
CA HIS A 333 14.38 -1.38 10.90
C HIS A 333 14.37 -0.99 9.41
N HIS A 334 13.71 0.11 9.04
CA HIS A 334 13.74 0.61 7.66
C HIS A 334 15.03 1.34 7.30
N PHE A 335 15.93 1.54 8.26
CA PHE A 335 17.18 2.26 8.05
C PHE A 335 18.31 1.73 8.93
N PHE A 336 18.43 0.40 9.08
CA PHE A 336 19.57 -0.21 9.78
C PHE A 336 20.92 0.18 9.17
N THR A 337 20.94 0.42 7.86
CA THR A 337 22.10 0.81 7.04
C THR A 337 22.56 2.25 7.24
N MET A 338 21.83 3.05 8.03
CA MET A 338 22.12 4.47 8.25
C MET A 338 23.14 4.75 9.38
N GLY A 339 23.84 3.73 9.85
CA GLY A 339 24.97 3.89 10.77
C GLY A 339 24.60 4.14 12.24
N ALA A 340 23.37 3.78 12.65
CA ALA A 340 23.01 3.75 14.06
C ALA A 340 23.90 2.75 14.83
N GLY A 341 24.09 2.99 16.14
CA GLY A 341 24.94 2.13 16.97
C GLY A 341 24.43 0.69 17.03
N ALA A 342 25.36 -0.28 17.20
CA ALA A 342 25.04 -1.70 17.19
C ALA A 342 23.94 -2.11 18.19
N ASN A 343 23.93 -1.49 19.38
CA ASN A 343 22.91 -1.74 20.40
C ASN A 343 21.51 -1.28 19.95
N VAL A 344 21.42 -0.17 19.22
CA VAL A 344 20.15 0.35 18.69
C VAL A 344 19.63 -0.59 17.60
N ASN A 345 20.50 -0.98 16.65
CA ASN A 345 20.13 -1.94 15.60
C ASN A 345 19.70 -3.29 16.19
N ALA A 346 20.40 -3.79 17.21
CA ALA A 346 20.05 -5.03 17.89
C ALA A 346 18.68 -4.91 18.60
N PHE A 347 18.42 -3.81 19.31
CA PHE A 347 17.13 -3.59 19.97
C PHE A 347 15.97 -3.60 18.97
N PHE A 348 16.06 -2.78 17.92
CA PHE A 348 14.98 -2.68 16.92
C PHE A 348 14.83 -3.97 16.10
N GLY A 349 15.93 -4.68 15.81
CA GLY A 349 15.88 -6.00 15.19
C GLY A 349 15.13 -7.02 16.06
N ILE A 350 15.44 -7.09 17.35
CA ILE A 350 14.75 -7.98 18.31
C ILE A 350 13.27 -7.63 18.42
N MET A 351 12.94 -6.34 18.59
CA MET A 351 11.54 -5.90 18.67
C MET A 351 10.75 -6.23 17.40
N THR A 352 11.39 -6.11 16.23
CA THR A 352 10.79 -6.48 14.95
C THR A 352 10.58 -7.99 14.84
N MET A 353 11.48 -8.83 15.36
CA MET A 353 11.23 -10.27 15.42
C MET A 353 10.09 -10.63 16.39
N ILE A 354 9.95 -9.91 17.52
CA ILE A 354 8.87 -10.13 18.49
C ILE A 354 7.48 -9.88 17.88
N ILE A 355 7.33 -8.89 16.99
CA ILE A 355 6.04 -8.58 16.36
C ILE A 355 5.53 -9.71 15.44
N ALA A 356 6.41 -10.61 15.00
CA ALA A 356 6.04 -11.78 14.22
C ALA A 356 5.22 -12.79 15.04
N ILE A 357 5.41 -12.85 16.37
CA ILE A 357 4.72 -13.80 17.25
C ILE A 357 3.20 -13.55 17.27
N PRO A 358 2.69 -12.32 17.57
CA PRO A 358 1.27 -12.04 17.48
C PRO A 358 0.67 -12.38 16.11
N THR A 359 1.37 -12.07 15.02
CA THR A 359 0.91 -12.35 13.66
C THR A 359 0.83 -13.86 13.39
N GLY A 360 1.85 -14.62 13.80
CA GLY A 360 1.86 -16.08 13.71
C GLY A 360 0.69 -16.71 14.48
N VAL A 361 0.40 -16.25 15.70
CA VAL A 361 -0.77 -16.70 16.48
C VAL A 361 -2.07 -16.51 15.69
N LYS A 362 -2.23 -15.41 14.93
CA LYS A 362 -3.41 -15.19 14.10
C LYS A 362 -3.53 -16.22 12.96
N ILE A 363 -2.43 -16.49 12.26
CA ILE A 363 -2.36 -17.51 11.19
C ILE A 363 -2.79 -18.88 11.72
N PHE A 364 -2.22 -19.33 12.84
CA PHE A 364 -2.59 -20.61 13.44
C PHE A 364 -4.05 -20.64 13.92
N ASN A 365 -4.57 -19.55 14.50
CA ASN A 365 -5.97 -19.48 14.89
C ASN A 365 -6.93 -19.63 13.71
N TRP A 366 -6.61 -19.05 12.54
CA TRP A 366 -7.41 -19.26 11.33
C TRP A 366 -7.33 -20.71 10.83
N LEU A 367 -6.15 -21.32 10.82
CA LEU A 367 -5.97 -22.73 10.47
C LEU A 367 -6.78 -23.66 11.41
N PHE A 368 -6.75 -23.42 12.72
CA PHE A 368 -7.55 -24.19 13.69
C PHE A 368 -9.05 -23.88 13.65
N THR A 369 -9.44 -22.73 13.10
CA THR A 369 -10.84 -22.43 12.79
C THR A 369 -11.32 -23.26 11.59
N MET A 370 -10.47 -23.44 10.58
CA MET A 370 -10.75 -24.30 9.43
C MET A 370 -10.73 -25.79 9.80
N TYR A 371 -9.83 -26.18 10.70
CA TYR A 371 -9.70 -27.57 11.18
C TYR A 371 -11.00 -28.07 11.81
N GLN A 372 -11.45 -29.25 11.39
CA GLN A 372 -12.73 -29.84 11.77
C GLN A 372 -13.96 -28.95 11.47
N GLY A 373 -13.82 -27.97 10.58
CA GLY A 373 -14.93 -27.22 9.99
C GLY A 373 -15.53 -27.90 8.76
N ARG A 374 -16.62 -27.35 8.23
CA ARG A 374 -17.20 -27.74 6.94
C ARG A 374 -16.91 -26.65 5.92
N ILE A 375 -15.72 -26.69 5.33
CA ILE A 375 -15.20 -25.63 4.47
C ILE A 375 -15.99 -25.58 3.16
N GLN A 376 -16.63 -24.45 2.90
CA GLN A 376 -17.23 -24.12 1.61
C GLN A 376 -16.23 -23.29 0.81
N MET A 377 -15.74 -23.86 -0.31
CA MET A 377 -14.77 -23.20 -1.19
C MET A 377 -15.44 -22.15 -2.10
N HIS A 378 -16.00 -21.12 -1.45
CA HIS A 378 -16.46 -19.91 -2.12
C HIS A 378 -15.28 -19.03 -2.53
N SER A 379 -15.43 -18.12 -3.49
CA SER A 379 -14.38 -17.22 -3.97
C SER A 379 -13.71 -16.46 -2.82
N ALA A 380 -14.52 -15.98 -1.86
CA ALA A 380 -14.02 -15.30 -0.65
C ALA A 380 -13.11 -16.21 0.21
N MET A 381 -13.44 -17.51 0.31
CA MET A 381 -12.61 -18.49 1.03
C MET A 381 -11.32 -18.81 0.26
N LEU A 382 -11.36 -18.84 -1.08
CA LEU A 382 -10.16 -19.01 -1.91
C LEU A 382 -9.17 -17.86 -1.73
N TRP A 383 -9.66 -16.61 -1.66
CA TRP A 383 -8.81 -15.46 -1.30
C TRP A 383 -8.13 -15.64 0.06
N THR A 384 -8.88 -16.15 1.06
CA THR A 384 -8.33 -16.45 2.39
C THR A 384 -7.27 -17.53 2.36
N VAL A 385 -7.45 -18.60 1.57
CA VAL A 385 -6.45 -19.67 1.43
C VAL A 385 -5.18 -19.15 0.74
N GLY A 386 -5.34 -18.40 -0.37
CA GLY A 386 -4.20 -17.75 -1.04
C GLY A 386 -3.45 -16.80 -0.10
N PHE A 387 -4.18 -16.02 0.71
CA PHE A 387 -3.61 -15.19 1.76
C PHE A 387 -2.76 -16.01 2.75
N LEU A 388 -3.29 -17.09 3.31
CA LEU A 388 -2.57 -17.90 4.30
C LEU A 388 -1.24 -18.43 3.76
N VAL A 389 -1.19 -18.83 2.49
CA VAL A 389 0.03 -19.32 1.83
C VAL A 389 0.99 -18.16 1.54
N THR A 390 0.52 -17.20 0.76
CA THR A 390 1.35 -16.11 0.23
C THR A 390 1.88 -15.21 1.36
N PHE A 391 1.01 -14.80 2.29
CA PHE A 391 1.41 -13.98 3.43
C PHE A 391 2.38 -14.70 4.38
N SER A 392 2.29 -16.03 4.53
CA SER A 392 3.26 -16.78 5.34
C SER A 392 4.66 -16.76 4.70
N VAL A 393 4.74 -16.93 3.38
CA VAL A 393 6.01 -16.82 2.63
C VAL A 393 6.58 -15.40 2.74
N GLY A 394 5.75 -14.38 2.54
CA GLY A 394 6.15 -12.98 2.70
C GLY A 394 6.59 -12.66 4.14
N GLY A 395 5.88 -13.17 5.14
CA GLY A 395 6.22 -12.99 6.55
C GLY A 395 7.58 -13.59 6.91
N MET A 396 7.89 -14.79 6.38
CA MET A 396 9.20 -15.42 6.61
C MET A 396 10.36 -14.58 6.04
N THR A 397 10.21 -14.00 4.84
CA THR A 397 11.24 -13.12 4.28
C THR A 397 11.38 -11.81 5.07
N GLY A 398 10.30 -11.32 5.67
CA GLY A 398 10.33 -10.14 6.55
C GLY A 398 11.07 -10.39 7.87
N VAL A 399 10.88 -11.57 8.46
CA VAL A 399 11.64 -11.98 9.65
C VAL A 399 13.14 -12.06 9.36
N LEU A 400 13.54 -12.44 8.14
CA LEU A 400 14.95 -12.39 7.72
C LEU A 400 15.46 -10.94 7.63
N LEU A 401 14.68 -10.02 7.05
CA LEU A 401 15.02 -8.60 6.96
C LEU A 401 15.04 -7.90 8.34
N ALA A 402 14.36 -8.46 9.34
CA ALA A 402 14.44 -7.97 10.72
C ALA A 402 15.81 -8.19 11.37
N VAL A 403 16.69 -9.00 10.77
CA VAL A 403 18.05 -9.26 11.27
C VAL A 403 19.02 -8.24 10.65
N PRO A 404 19.57 -7.29 11.43
CA PRO A 404 20.37 -6.19 10.86
C PRO A 404 21.57 -6.66 10.02
N GLY A 405 22.23 -7.75 10.42
CA GLY A 405 23.37 -8.31 9.68
C GLY A 405 22.99 -8.87 8.30
N ALA A 406 21.75 -9.36 8.13
CA ALA A 406 21.23 -9.76 6.82
C ALA A 406 20.73 -8.54 6.04
N ASP A 407 20.06 -7.60 6.72
CA ASP A 407 19.57 -6.38 6.08
C ASP A 407 20.71 -5.56 5.45
N PHE A 408 21.90 -5.51 6.04
CA PHE A 408 23.05 -4.81 5.42
C PHE A 408 23.39 -5.27 3.99
N ILE A 409 23.01 -6.49 3.59
CA ILE A 409 23.22 -7.04 2.25
C ILE A 409 21.94 -6.95 1.41
N LEU A 410 20.77 -7.10 2.03
CA LEU A 410 19.48 -7.18 1.33
C LEU A 410 18.77 -5.83 1.20
N HIS A 411 19.18 -4.83 1.97
CA HIS A 411 18.60 -3.50 2.01
C HIS A 411 18.60 -2.86 0.61
N ASN A 412 17.45 -2.34 0.19
CA ASN A 412 17.23 -1.75 -1.14
C ASN A 412 17.56 -2.66 -2.35
N SER A 413 17.76 -3.96 -2.15
CA SER A 413 17.76 -4.94 -3.24
C SER A 413 16.33 -5.27 -3.68
N LEU A 414 16.17 -5.97 -4.81
CA LEU A 414 14.87 -6.50 -5.21
C LEU A 414 14.26 -7.48 -4.18
N PHE A 415 15.05 -8.00 -3.23
CA PHE A 415 14.53 -8.83 -2.14
C PHE A 415 13.57 -8.06 -1.24
N LEU A 416 13.87 -6.78 -0.94
CA LEU A 416 13.00 -5.91 -0.14
C LEU A 416 11.67 -5.67 -0.84
N ILE A 417 11.70 -5.35 -2.15
CA ILE A 417 10.51 -5.18 -2.98
C ILE A 417 9.72 -6.48 -3.00
N ALA A 418 10.37 -7.63 -3.21
CA ALA A 418 9.70 -8.93 -3.25
C ALA A 418 9.02 -9.25 -1.91
N HIS A 419 9.71 -9.04 -0.79
CA HIS A 419 9.12 -9.20 0.54
C HIS A 419 7.86 -8.35 0.70
N PHE A 420 7.98 -7.03 0.47
CA PHE A 420 6.89 -6.10 0.72
C PHE A 420 5.69 -6.32 -0.21
N HIS A 421 5.94 -6.57 -1.51
CA HIS A 421 4.88 -6.89 -2.46
C HIS A 421 4.16 -8.19 -2.11
N ASN A 422 4.89 -9.17 -1.56
CA ASN A 422 4.30 -10.41 -1.08
C ASN A 422 3.29 -10.15 0.05
N VAL A 423 3.69 -9.41 1.08
CA VAL A 423 2.81 -9.15 2.23
C VAL A 423 1.68 -8.16 1.92
N ILE A 424 1.90 -7.15 1.07
CA ILE A 424 0.85 -6.18 0.70
C ILE A 424 -0.14 -6.78 -0.29
N ILE A 425 0.31 -7.45 -1.36
CA ILE A 425 -0.62 -8.04 -2.33
C ILE A 425 -1.33 -9.24 -1.68
N GLY A 426 -0.57 -10.18 -1.11
CA GLY A 426 -1.11 -11.38 -0.48
C GLY A 426 -1.91 -11.11 0.79
N GLY A 427 -1.58 -10.06 1.55
CA GLY A 427 -2.32 -9.65 2.74
C GLY A 427 -3.44 -8.66 2.43
N VAL A 428 -3.07 -7.47 1.98
CA VAL A 428 -3.99 -6.33 1.85
C VAL A 428 -4.87 -6.45 0.61
N VAL A 429 -4.30 -6.57 -0.60
CA VAL A 429 -5.10 -6.61 -1.83
C VAL A 429 -6.02 -7.82 -1.83
N PHE A 430 -5.51 -9.01 -1.48
CA PHE A 430 -6.32 -10.22 -1.37
C PHE A 430 -7.44 -10.06 -0.35
N GLY A 431 -7.16 -9.48 0.82
CA GLY A 431 -8.17 -9.23 1.85
C GLY A 431 -9.22 -8.20 1.43
N CYS A 432 -8.82 -7.18 0.66
CA CYS A 432 -9.75 -6.21 0.09
C CYS A 432 -10.67 -6.88 -0.94
N MET A 433 -10.13 -7.69 -1.85
CA MET A 433 -10.91 -8.45 -2.82
C MET A 433 -11.83 -9.49 -2.16
N ALA A 434 -11.36 -10.14 -1.09
CA ALA A 434 -12.16 -11.05 -0.28
C ALA A 434 -13.33 -10.32 0.38
N GLY A 435 -13.07 -9.16 1.00
CA GLY A 435 -14.07 -8.31 1.64
C GLY A 435 -15.10 -7.77 0.66
N VAL A 436 -14.66 -7.28 -0.51
CA VAL A 436 -15.56 -6.85 -1.59
C VAL A 436 -16.44 -8.03 -2.01
N THR A 437 -15.87 -9.20 -2.26
CA THR A 437 -16.64 -10.39 -2.69
C THR A 437 -17.64 -10.85 -1.63
N TYR A 438 -17.24 -10.81 -0.35
CA TYR A 438 -18.05 -11.26 0.77
C TYR A 438 -19.20 -10.30 1.10
N TRP A 439 -18.96 -8.99 1.08
CA TRP A 439 -19.96 -7.96 1.39
C TRP A 439 -20.62 -7.33 0.15
N PHE A 440 -20.30 -7.76 -1.07
CA PHE A 440 -20.94 -7.29 -2.29
C PHE A 440 -22.48 -7.35 -2.24
N PRO A 441 -23.11 -8.47 -1.79
CA PRO A 441 -24.56 -8.56 -1.70
C PRO A 441 -25.15 -7.58 -0.70
N LYS A 442 -24.37 -7.17 0.30
CA LYS A 442 -24.81 -6.18 1.29
C LYS A 442 -24.83 -4.76 0.71
N ALA A 443 -23.95 -4.46 -0.24
CA ALA A 443 -23.87 -3.17 -0.90
C ALA A 443 -24.90 -3.02 -2.04
N PHE A 444 -25.11 -4.08 -2.84
CA PHE A 444 -25.89 -4.00 -4.09
C PHE A 444 -27.11 -4.93 -4.17
N GLY A 445 -27.28 -5.86 -3.22
CA GLY A 445 -28.43 -6.77 -3.19
C GLY A 445 -28.31 -8.03 -4.06
N PHE A 446 -27.21 -8.22 -4.78
CA PHE A 446 -26.95 -9.43 -5.58
C PHE A 446 -25.52 -9.97 -5.36
N THR A 447 -25.28 -11.23 -5.69
CA THR A 447 -23.97 -11.88 -5.58
C THR A 447 -23.19 -11.81 -6.88
N LEU A 448 -21.86 -11.71 -6.79
CA LEU A 448 -20.97 -11.80 -7.95
C LEU A 448 -21.01 -13.20 -8.57
N ASN A 449 -20.63 -13.30 -9.85
CA ASN A 449 -20.51 -14.59 -10.52
C ASN A 449 -19.35 -15.40 -9.93
N GLU A 450 -19.67 -16.59 -9.43
CA GLU A 450 -18.72 -17.41 -8.70
C GLU A 450 -17.67 -18.06 -9.61
N THR A 451 -18.02 -18.48 -10.83
CA THR A 451 -17.07 -19.10 -11.76
C THR A 451 -15.94 -18.13 -12.13
N TRP A 452 -16.28 -16.90 -12.51
CA TRP A 452 -15.29 -15.84 -12.76
C TRP A 452 -14.56 -15.43 -11.48
N GLY A 453 -15.27 -15.47 -10.35
CA GLY A 453 -14.74 -15.17 -9.02
C GLY A 453 -13.62 -16.12 -8.59
N GLN A 454 -13.74 -17.41 -8.91
CA GLN A 454 -12.74 -18.45 -8.64
C GLN A 454 -11.61 -18.45 -9.66
N ALA A 455 -11.92 -18.28 -10.95
CA ALA A 455 -10.90 -18.24 -12.00
C ALA A 455 -9.88 -17.11 -11.77
N ARG A 456 -10.36 -15.89 -11.45
CA ARG A 456 -9.47 -14.73 -11.24
C ARG A 456 -8.48 -14.92 -10.08
N ILE A 457 -8.90 -15.55 -8.97
CA ILE A 457 -8.03 -15.72 -7.80
C ILE A 457 -6.96 -16.78 -8.08
N LEU A 458 -7.32 -17.90 -8.72
CA LEU A 458 -6.35 -18.94 -9.06
C LEU A 458 -5.28 -18.42 -10.04
N VAL A 459 -5.68 -17.61 -11.03
CA VAL A 459 -4.74 -16.99 -11.97
C VAL A 459 -3.83 -15.99 -11.26
N LEU A 460 -4.41 -15.11 -10.42
CA LEU A 460 -3.64 -14.07 -9.74
C LEU A 460 -2.64 -14.66 -8.73
N ASP A 461 -3.06 -15.64 -7.94
CA ASP A 461 -2.20 -16.29 -6.93
C ASP A 461 -1.02 -17.02 -7.59
N HIS A 462 -1.29 -17.77 -8.66
CA HIS A 462 -0.24 -18.46 -9.41
C HIS A 462 0.75 -17.48 -10.05
N TRP A 463 0.25 -16.40 -10.66
CA TRP A 463 1.08 -15.37 -11.27
C TRP A 463 1.93 -14.65 -10.21
N LEU A 464 1.34 -14.26 -9.09
CA LEU A 464 2.00 -13.55 -8.00
C LEU A 464 3.16 -14.36 -7.42
N LEU A 465 2.95 -15.64 -7.10
CA LEU A 465 4.00 -16.50 -6.54
C LEU A 465 5.20 -16.62 -7.48
N ARG A 466 4.98 -16.72 -8.80
CA ARG A 466 6.07 -16.76 -9.79
C ARG A 466 6.85 -15.45 -9.86
N CYS A 467 6.14 -14.32 -9.94
CA CYS A 467 6.77 -13.00 -10.00
C CYS A 467 7.61 -12.72 -8.75
N LEU A 468 7.10 -13.06 -7.58
CA LEU A 468 7.79 -12.84 -6.31
C LEU A 468 8.99 -13.77 -6.15
N TYR A 469 8.85 -15.04 -6.54
CA TYR A 469 9.98 -15.97 -6.53
C TYR A 469 11.13 -15.48 -7.42
N ALA A 470 10.81 -15.00 -8.63
CA ALA A 470 11.81 -14.41 -9.52
C ALA A 470 12.47 -13.19 -8.87
N ALA A 471 11.70 -12.27 -8.29
CA ALA A 471 12.23 -11.08 -7.63
C ALA A 471 13.13 -11.39 -6.42
N VAL A 472 12.78 -12.40 -5.61
CA VAL A 472 13.64 -12.89 -4.52
C VAL A 472 14.98 -13.37 -5.07
N ARG A 473 14.97 -14.21 -6.12
CA ARG A 473 16.19 -14.72 -6.73
C ARG A 473 17.05 -13.58 -7.28
N THR A 474 16.46 -12.64 -8.00
CA THR A 474 17.19 -11.51 -8.59
C THR A 474 17.78 -10.60 -7.51
N GLY A 475 17.05 -10.35 -6.41
CA GLY A 475 17.56 -9.59 -5.27
C GLY A 475 18.75 -10.25 -4.58
N LEU A 476 18.72 -11.58 -4.41
CA LEU A 476 19.86 -12.34 -3.87
C LEU A 476 21.10 -12.32 -4.78
N HIS A 477 20.92 -12.01 -6.07
CA HIS A 477 22.02 -11.82 -7.02
C HIS A 477 22.53 -10.37 -7.09
N GLY A 478 22.06 -9.47 -6.22
CA GLY A 478 22.60 -8.11 -6.06
C GLY A 478 22.01 -7.05 -6.99
N TYR A 479 20.82 -7.29 -7.56
CA TYR A 479 20.11 -6.24 -8.30
C TYR A 479 19.34 -5.33 -7.34
N ASP A 480 19.54 -4.02 -7.51
CA ASP A 480 18.97 -2.98 -6.66
C ASP A 480 17.57 -2.53 -7.12
N THR A 481 16.83 -1.93 -6.19
CA THR A 481 15.47 -1.40 -6.38
C THR A 481 15.36 -0.36 -7.49
N SER A 482 16.42 0.42 -7.73
CA SER A 482 16.50 1.48 -8.73
C SER A 482 17.53 1.20 -9.84
N SER A 483 18.01 -0.04 -9.99
CA SER A 483 19.03 -0.33 -10.99
C SER A 483 18.44 -0.30 -12.40
N GLU A 484 18.70 0.79 -13.11
CA GLU A 484 18.78 0.79 -14.56
C GLU A 484 19.92 -0.13 -15.03
N PRO A 485 19.82 -0.76 -16.21
CA PRO A 485 21.01 -1.24 -16.90
C PRO A 485 21.80 -0.02 -17.40
N GLY A 486 22.72 0.48 -16.56
CA GLY A 486 23.57 1.63 -16.86
C GLY A 486 24.11 2.36 -15.62
N TYR A 487 23.45 2.22 -14.47
CA TYR A 487 23.84 2.92 -13.25
C TYR A 487 24.82 2.08 -12.42
N ARG A 488 26.14 2.33 -12.57
CA ARG A 488 27.11 1.95 -11.53
C ARG A 488 26.89 2.88 -10.36
N SER A 489 26.41 2.34 -9.23
CA SER A 489 26.35 3.08 -7.98
C SER A 489 27.74 3.65 -7.66
N THR A 490 27.83 4.97 -7.50
CA THR A 490 29.04 5.69 -7.08
C THR A 490 29.23 5.66 -5.56
N VAL A 491 28.80 4.59 -4.90
CA VAL A 491 29.18 4.33 -3.51
C VAL A 491 30.47 3.52 -3.57
N PRO A 492 31.62 4.06 -3.11
CA PRO A 492 32.82 3.25 -3.01
C PRO A 492 32.53 2.16 -1.98
N HIS A 493 32.45 0.90 -2.42
CA HIS A 493 32.60 -0.22 -1.51
C HIS A 493 34.01 -0.11 -0.90
N LEU A 494 34.08 0.44 0.31
CA LEU A 494 35.24 0.28 1.19
C LEU A 494 35.28 -1.17 1.68
N THR A 495 35.69 -2.07 0.79
CA THR A 495 36.22 -3.38 1.14
C THR A 495 37.66 -3.47 0.65
N GLY A 496 38.52 -2.67 1.30
CA GLY A 496 39.93 -2.99 1.36
C GLY A 496 40.10 -4.29 2.14
N GLY A 497 40.32 -5.39 1.43
CA GLY A 497 40.47 -6.71 2.02
C GLY A 497 40.67 -7.75 0.95
N SER A 498 41.92 -7.95 0.56
CA SER A 498 42.40 -9.03 -0.28
C SER A 498 41.78 -10.38 0.10
N CYS A 499 40.95 -10.95 -0.76
CA CYS A 499 40.73 -12.40 -0.79
C CYS A 499 40.87 -12.89 -2.23
N GLY A 500 42.13 -13.06 -2.63
CA GLY A 500 42.47 -13.81 -3.82
C GLY A 500 42.23 -15.31 -3.59
N ARG A 501 41.78 -15.98 -4.67
CA ARG A 501 41.59 -17.42 -4.84
C ARG A 501 40.40 -18.03 -4.09
N CYS A 502 39.32 -18.27 -4.84
CA CYS A 502 38.83 -19.63 -5.11
C CYS A 502 37.62 -19.57 -6.08
N TRP A 503 37.61 -20.52 -7.03
CA TRP A 503 36.56 -20.85 -8.02
C TRP A 503 36.54 -20.15 -9.39
N PRO A 504 37.33 -20.63 -10.36
CA PRO A 504 36.97 -20.64 -11.77
C PRO A 504 36.10 -21.88 -12.04
N ASP A 505 34.82 -21.69 -12.40
CA ASP A 505 34.01 -22.61 -13.23
C ASP A 505 32.53 -22.21 -13.11
N CYS A 506 32.15 -21.15 -13.83
CA CYS A 506 30.75 -20.87 -14.22
C CYS A 506 30.76 -20.02 -15.51
N ALA A 507 31.53 -20.47 -16.50
CA ALA A 507 31.37 -20.04 -17.89
C ALA A 507 30.83 -21.25 -18.66
N GLY A 508 29.56 -21.19 -19.04
CA GLY A 508 28.96 -22.18 -19.95
C GLY A 508 27.68 -22.83 -19.41
N TYR A 509 26.57 -22.10 -19.45
CA TYR A 509 25.25 -22.70 -19.68
C TYR A 509 24.40 -21.72 -20.51
N SER A 510 24.53 -21.80 -21.83
CA SER A 510 23.47 -21.43 -22.76
C SER A 510 22.37 -22.49 -22.63
N VAL A 511 21.16 -22.10 -22.20
CA VAL A 511 20.00 -22.99 -22.24
C VAL A 511 19.17 -22.61 -23.45
N SER A 512 19.24 -23.47 -24.47
CA SER A 512 18.38 -23.42 -25.66
C SER A 512 16.92 -23.65 -25.26
N ALA A 513 16.03 -22.85 -25.85
CA ALA A 513 14.59 -23.06 -25.82
C ALA A 513 14.25 -24.36 -26.56
N ASP A 514 14.07 -25.45 -25.82
CA ASP A 514 13.31 -26.64 -26.21
C ASP A 514 13.38 -27.63 -25.06
N HIS A 515 12.36 -27.66 -24.18
CA HIS A 515 11.93 -28.80 -23.34
C HIS A 515 10.92 -28.34 -22.27
N VAL A 516 9.75 -27.85 -22.70
CA VAL A 516 8.55 -27.74 -21.83
C VAL A 516 7.32 -28.21 -22.61
N LEU A 517 7.33 -29.47 -23.03
CA LEU A 517 6.13 -30.21 -23.43
C LEU A 517 6.33 -31.67 -23.06
N ARG A 518 5.68 -32.06 -21.96
CA ARG A 518 5.24 -33.41 -21.55
C ARG A 518 5.44 -33.56 -20.04
N LEU A 519 4.33 -33.58 -19.32
CA LEU A 519 3.90 -34.74 -18.53
C LEU A 519 2.56 -34.38 -17.86
N GLY A 520 1.49 -34.79 -18.54
CA GLY A 520 0.21 -35.10 -17.93
C GLY A 520 0.00 -36.61 -18.04
N THR A 521 -0.10 -37.26 -16.89
CA THR A 521 -0.88 -38.48 -16.61
C THR A 521 -1.09 -38.50 -15.11
#